data_AF-Q30224-F1
#
_entry.id   AF-Q30224-F1
#
_cell.length_a   1.000
_cell.length_b   1.000
_cell.length_c   1.000
_cell.angle_alpha   90.00
_cell.angle_beta   90.00
_cell.angle_gamma   90.00
#
_symmetry.space_group_name_H-M   'P 1'
#
loop_
_entity.id
_entity.type
_entity.pdbx_description
1 polymer ?
#
loop_
_entity_poly.entity_id
_entity_poly.type
_entity_poly.pdbx_seq_one_letter_code
_entity_poly.pdbx_strand_id
1 'polypeptide(L)' 'VPEVTVFLKSPAMLGQPNTLICFVDNIFPPVINVTWLKNKHSVTEGVSETSFLAKRDHSFLKISYLTFLPSADDIY' A
#
# COMPACT_ATOMS: atom_id res chain seq x y z
N VAL A 1 -7.44 13.80 -8.61
CA VAL A 1 -6.25 13.54 -7.75
C VAL A 1 -6.54 12.21 -7.07
N PRO A 2 -5.63 11.23 -7.13
CA PRO A 2 -5.89 9.93 -6.55
C PRO A 2 -6.10 10.03 -5.03
N GLU A 3 -7.00 9.21 -4.51
CA GLU A 3 -7.30 9.13 -3.09
C GLU A 3 -6.57 7.94 -2.49
N VAL A 4 -5.85 8.15 -1.38
CA VAL A 4 -4.97 7.13 -0.79
C VAL A 4 -5.43 6.82 0.63
N THR A 5 -5.64 5.54 0.92
CA THR A 5 -5.89 5.05 2.27
C THR A 5 -4.89 3.95 2.59
N VAL A 6 -4.21 4.08 3.73
CA VAL A 6 -3.28 3.05 4.25
C VAL A 6 -3.87 2.41 5.49
N PHE A 7 -3.92 1.08 5.52
CA PHE A 7 -4.45 0.33 6.66
C PHE A 7 -3.81 -1.04 6.79
N LEU A 8 -3.97 -1.67 7.95
CA LEU A 8 -3.45 -3.01 8.23
C LEU A 8 -4.44 -4.09 7.79
N LYS A 9 -3.91 -5.22 7.31
CA LYS A 9 -4.71 -6.42 7.00
C LYS A 9 -5.36 -7.03 8.25
N SER A 10 -4.68 -6.97 9.39
CA SER A 10 -5.14 -7.46 10.69
C SER A 10 -4.62 -6.58 11.83
N PRO A 11 -5.17 -6.63 13.05
CA PRO A 11 -4.63 -5.90 14.20
C PRO A 11 -3.12 -6.15 14.38
N ALA A 12 -2.35 -5.11 14.66
CA ALA A 12 -0.91 -5.22 14.84
C ALA A 12 -0.57 -5.94 16.16
N MET A 13 0.31 -6.93 16.07
CA MET A 13 0.93 -7.59 17.23
C MET A 13 2.45 -7.60 17.03
N LEU A 14 3.19 -7.15 18.03
CA LEU A 14 4.66 -7.08 17.95
C LEU A 14 5.24 -8.48 17.70
N GLY A 15 6.17 -8.57 16.75
CA GLY A 15 6.83 -9.83 16.39
C GLY A 15 5.97 -10.85 15.64
N GLN A 16 4.72 -10.53 15.26
CA GLN A 16 3.90 -11.37 14.38
C GLN A 16 3.79 -10.74 12.98
N PRO A 17 4.07 -11.48 11.89
CA PRO A 17 3.97 -10.94 10.54
C PRO A 17 2.61 -10.33 10.22
N ASN A 18 2.61 -9.19 9.53
CA ASN A 18 1.39 -8.50 9.09
C ASN A 18 1.61 -7.87 7.69
N THR A 19 0.58 -7.23 7.15
CA THR A 19 0.60 -6.59 5.85
C THR A 19 -0.02 -5.20 5.94
N LEU A 20 0.73 -4.18 5.51
CA LEU A 20 0.19 -2.86 5.21
C LEU A 20 -0.42 -2.89 3.81
N ILE A 21 -1.58 -2.26 3.66
CA ILE A 21 -2.33 -2.17 2.41
C ILE A 21 -2.45 -0.68 2.08
N CYS A 22 -1.91 -0.28 0.93
CA CYS A 22 -2.11 1.03 0.33
C CYS A 22 -3.16 0.89 -0.76
N PHE A 23 -4.37 1.36 -0.48
CA PHE A 23 -5.47 1.42 -1.42
C PHE A 23 -5.47 2.79 -2.10
N VAL A 24 -5.28 2.81 -3.41
CA VAL A 24 -5.27 4.01 -4.23
C VAL A 24 -6.46 3.99 -5.18
N ASP A 25 -7.36 4.96 -5.03
CA ASP A 25 -8.56 5.12 -5.85
C ASP A 25 -8.52 6.40 -6.69
N ASN A 26 -9.51 6.55 -7.59
CA ASN A 26 -9.71 7.73 -8.44
C ASN A 26 -8.49 8.05 -9.32
N ILE A 27 -7.84 7.01 -9.84
CA ILE A 27 -6.69 7.10 -10.72
C ILE A 27 -7.19 7.34 -12.16
N PHE A 28 -6.83 8.47 -12.75
CA PHE A 28 -7.07 8.76 -14.17
C PHE A 28 -6.08 9.83 -14.67
N PRO A 29 -5.35 9.60 -15.78
CA PRO A 29 -5.20 8.33 -16.52
C PRO A 29 -4.54 7.22 -15.66
N PRO A 30 -4.50 5.95 -16.10
CA PRO A 30 -3.91 4.84 -15.33
C PRO A 30 -2.39 4.88 -15.32
N VAL A 31 -1.82 5.93 -14.71
CA VAL A 31 -0.39 6.16 -14.57
C VAL A 31 -0.13 6.65 -13.14
N ILE A 32 0.52 5.81 -12.34
CA ILE A 32 0.94 6.14 -10.97
C ILE A 32 2.10 5.25 -10.53
N ASN A 33 2.99 5.79 -9.70
CA ASN A 33 4.02 5.03 -8.99
C ASN A 33 3.68 5.00 -7.50
N VAL A 34 3.67 3.80 -6.91
CA VAL A 34 3.48 3.59 -5.48
C VAL A 34 4.80 3.07 -4.91
N THR A 35 5.34 3.77 -3.91
CA THR A 35 6.57 3.37 -3.22
C THR A 35 6.29 3.30 -1.72
N TRP A 36 6.85 2.28 -1.08
CA TRP A 36 6.81 2.16 0.37
C TRP A 36 8.08 2.73 0.98
N LEU A 37 7.91 3.49 2.05
CA LEU A 37 9.02 3.97 2.87
C LEU A 37 8.95 3.26 4.23
N LYS A 38 10.10 2.92 4.78
CA LYS A 38 10.28 2.52 6.17
C LYS A 38 11.31 3.45 6.77
N ASN A 39 10.92 4.23 7.77
CA ASN A 39 11.79 5.23 8.40
C ASN A 39 12.43 6.18 7.36
N LYS A 40 11.64 6.60 6.36
CA LYS A 40 12.04 7.46 5.22
C LYS A 40 12.94 6.80 4.16
N HIS A 41 13.27 5.52 4.30
CA HIS A 41 14.06 4.77 3.32
C HIS A 41 13.14 3.89 2.45
N SER A 42 13.40 3.84 1.14
CA SER A 42 12.63 3.00 0.22
C SER A 42 12.80 1.52 0.57
N VAL A 43 11.68 0.79 0.62
CA VAL A 43 11.67 -0.67 0.80
C VAL A 43 10.98 -1.32 -0.41
N THR A 44 11.58 -2.40 -0.91
CA THR A 44 11.06 -3.21 -2.02
C THR A 44 10.84 -4.67 -1.61
N GLU A 45 11.51 -5.12 -0.55
CA GLU A 45 11.30 -6.46 0.00
C GLU A 45 9.89 -6.57 0.59
N GLY A 46 9.18 -7.66 0.27
CA GLY A 46 7.81 -7.88 0.73
C GLY A 46 6.76 -7.00 0.06
N VAL A 47 7.14 -6.19 -0.95
CA VAL A 47 6.21 -5.36 -1.72
C VAL A 47 5.59 -6.16 -2.85
N SER A 48 4.27 -6.05 -3.00
CA SER A 48 3.54 -6.52 -4.18
C SER A 48 2.41 -5.56 -4.52
N GLU A 49 1.91 -5.59 -5.75
CA GLU A 49 0.84 -4.70 -6.18
C GLU A 49 -0.06 -5.34 -7.24
N THR A 50 -1.29 -4.85 -7.35
CA THR A 50 -2.21 -5.23 -8.42
C THR A 50 -1.89 -4.46 -9.71
N SER A 51 -2.33 -5.00 -10.85
CA SER A 51 -2.56 -4.17 -12.04
C SER A 51 -3.63 -3.10 -11.76
N PHE A 52 -3.81 -2.15 -12.68
CA PHE A 52 -4.93 -1.21 -12.62
C PHE A 52 -6.27 -1.96 -12.73
N LEU A 53 -7.15 -1.75 -11.77
CA LEU A 53 -8.48 -2.33 -11.72
C LEU A 53 -9.48 -1.26 -12.16
N ALA A 54 -10.21 -1.52 -13.26
CA ALA A 54 -11.16 -0.58 -13.82
C ALA A 54 -12.43 -0.46 -12.95
N LYS A 55 -12.92 0.77 -12.78
CA LYS A 55 -14.18 1.08 -12.10
C LYS A 55 -15.28 1.44 -13.09
N ARG A 56 -16.52 1.48 -12.60
CA ARG A 56 -17.72 1.81 -13.41
C ARG A 56 -17.73 3.25 -13.92
N ASP A 57 -17.07 4.15 -13.21
CA ASP A 57 -16.95 5.59 -13.54
C ASP A 57 -15.77 5.89 -14.48
N HIS A 58 -15.19 4.86 -15.11
CA HIS A 58 -14.01 4.94 -15.97
C HIS A 58 -12.71 5.37 -15.29
N SER A 59 -12.71 5.55 -13.96
CA SER A 59 -11.48 5.65 -13.18
C SER A 59 -10.89 4.27 -12.91
N PHE A 60 -9.68 4.24 -12.36
CA PHE A 60 -8.98 3.04 -11.96
C PHE A 60 -8.65 3.08 -10.46
N LEU A 61 -8.48 1.91 -9.88
CA LEU A 61 -7.86 1.74 -8.57
C LEU A 61 -6.64 0.81 -8.66
N LYS A 62 -5.74 0.92 -7.70
CA LYS A 62 -4.56 0.05 -7.56
C LYS A 62 -4.32 -0.22 -6.08
N ILE A 63 -3.95 -1.46 -5.76
CA ILE A 63 -3.64 -1.84 -4.38
C ILE A 63 -2.18 -2.26 -4.31
N SER A 64 -1.42 -1.66 -3.40
CA SER A 64 -0.07 -2.09 -3.06
C SER A 64 -0.06 -2.69 -1.65
N TYR A 65 0.76 -3.70 -1.46
CA TYR A 65 0.88 -4.46 -0.23
C TYR A 65 2.34 -4.44 0.21
N LEU A 66 2.59 -4.29 1.51
CA LEU A 66 3.90 -4.46 2.12
C LEU A 66 3.79 -5.45 3.28
N THR A 67 4.41 -6.62 3.15
CA THR A 67 4.58 -7.55 4.27
C THR A 67 5.68 -7.05 5.20
N PHE A 68 5.41 -6.99 6.49
CA PHE A 68 6.36 -6.49 7.49
C PHE A 68 6.21 -7.22 8.82
N LEU A 69 7.24 -7.08 9.66
CA LEU A 69 7.19 -7.49 11.06
C LEU A 69 6.96 -6.22 11.90
N PRO A 70 5.82 -6.06 12.58
CA PRO A 70 5.53 -4.89 13.39
C PRO A 70 6.57 -4.66 14.49
N SER A 71 7.05 -3.42 14.56
CA SER A 71 7.95 -2.89 15.58
C SER A 71 7.38 -1.57 16.10
N ALA A 72 7.64 -1.24 17.37
CA ALA A 72 7.23 0.02 17.97
C ALA A 72 8.03 1.23 17.43
N ASP A 73 9.22 0.97 16.88
CA ASP A 73 10.16 2.00 16.43
C ASP A 73 10.03 2.35 14.93
N ASP A 74 9.23 1.58 14.19
CA ASP A 74 9.13 1.71 12.74
C ASP A 74 7.93 2.56 12.33
N ILE A 75 8.18 3.53 11.44
CA ILE A 75 7.17 4.35 10.79
C ILE A 75 7.20 4.03 9.29
N TYR A 76 6.02 3.85 8.71
CA TYR A 76 5.81 3.52 7.30
C TYR A 76 5.01 4.62 6.60
#